data_AF-A0A962FFW5-F1
#
_entry.id   AF-A0A962FFW5-F1
#
_cell.length_a   1.000
_cell.length_b   1.000
_cell.length_c   1.000
_cell.angle_alpha   90.00
_cell.angle_beta   90.00
_cell.angle_gamma   90.00
#
_symmetry.space_group_name_H-M   'P 1'
#
loop_
_entity.id
_entity.type
_entity.pdbx_description
1 polymer ?
#
loop_
_entity_poly.entity_id
_entity_poly.type
_entity_poly.pdbx_seq_one_letter_code
_entity_poly.pdbx_strand_id
1 'polypeptide(L)'
;DLPTIQKKLNLHYSLTLDLFGAEISTNSANFYNAGLKGRFGETKIDDDHVLTNATYPVLKLVDGKIVNVDEPALTALNMRLRDDYSEDCAKGVERWNRIIQKEGVNFRLELPHVAFNRKIGEFRNVNVTPKGLILGDADWAKVRDDYLPSASDGEYLNSLMTGHFGVGEYAGWIAAPKVGIDNKPGDFEYVRIAA
;
A
#
# COMPACT_ATOMS: atom_id res chain seq x y z
N ASP A 1 -10.61 6.04 -15.18
CA ASP A 1 -10.48 7.44 -14.69
C ASP A 1 -9.59 7.49 -13.44
N LEU A 2 -9.08 8.66 -13.06
CA LEU A 2 -8.16 8.82 -11.91
C LEU A 2 -8.82 8.49 -10.55
N PRO A 3 -10.07 8.88 -10.27
CA PRO A 3 -10.77 8.43 -9.06
C PRO A 3 -10.83 6.91 -8.89
N THR A 4 -11.14 6.15 -9.95
CA THR A 4 -11.13 4.68 -9.89
C THR A 4 -9.74 4.12 -9.60
N ILE A 5 -8.68 4.74 -10.13
CA ILE A 5 -7.29 4.39 -9.78
C ILE A 5 -7.02 4.65 -8.29
N GLN A 6 -7.48 5.78 -7.73
CA GLN A 6 -7.37 6.07 -6.30
C GLN A 6 -8.06 5.00 -5.43
N LYS A 7 -9.26 4.54 -5.82
CA LYS A 7 -9.95 3.45 -5.10
C LYS A 7 -9.17 2.14 -5.13
N LYS A 8 -8.59 1.78 -6.29
CA LYS A 8 -7.73 0.59 -6.41
C LYS A 8 -6.45 0.73 -5.58
N LEU A 9 -5.83 1.91 -5.58
CA LEU A 9 -4.70 2.23 -4.72
C LEU A 9 -5.06 2.03 -3.24
N ASN A 10 -6.18 2.62 -2.80
CA ASN A 10 -6.68 2.48 -1.42
C ASN A 10 -6.85 1.01 -1.03
N LEU A 11 -7.50 0.23 -1.90
CA LEU A 11 -7.74 -1.20 -1.67
C LEU A 11 -6.43 -1.97 -1.54
N HIS A 12 -5.57 -1.92 -2.55
CA HIS A 12 -4.36 -2.76 -2.57
C HIS A 12 -3.36 -2.35 -1.51
N TYR A 13 -3.16 -1.05 -1.27
CA TYR A 13 -2.29 -0.58 -0.20
C TYR A 13 -2.75 -1.09 1.16
N SER A 14 -4.04 -0.91 1.51
CA SER A 14 -4.56 -1.34 2.82
C SER A 14 -4.52 -2.86 3.02
N LEU A 15 -4.84 -3.64 1.98
CA LEU A 15 -4.70 -5.10 2.02
C LEU A 15 -3.24 -5.52 2.24
N THR A 16 -2.28 -4.84 1.61
CA THR A 16 -0.86 -5.14 1.81
C THR A 16 -0.38 -4.80 3.21
N LEU A 17 -0.90 -3.76 3.86
CA LEU A 17 -0.55 -3.44 5.25
C LEU A 17 -0.83 -4.60 6.22
N ASP A 18 -1.87 -5.38 5.98
CA ASP A 18 -2.22 -6.53 6.82
C ASP A 18 -1.18 -7.68 6.74
N LEU A 19 -0.40 -7.76 5.65
CA LEU A 19 0.65 -8.79 5.49
C LEU A 19 1.80 -8.63 6.51
N PHE A 20 1.98 -7.44 7.07
CA PHE A 20 2.99 -7.18 8.10
C PHE A 20 2.59 -7.72 9.48
N GLY A 21 1.34 -8.16 9.66
CA GLY A 21 0.84 -8.70 10.93
C GLY A 21 0.34 -7.65 11.92
N ALA A 22 0.15 -8.05 13.18
CA ALA A 22 -0.20 -7.11 14.24
C ALA A 22 0.97 -6.17 14.56
N GLU A 23 0.64 -4.93 14.92
CA GLU A 23 1.60 -3.87 15.23
C GLU A 23 2.54 -4.28 16.37
N ILE A 24 2.00 -4.97 17.39
CA ILE A 24 2.73 -5.53 18.53
C ILE A 24 2.74 -7.06 18.44
N SER A 25 3.92 -7.65 18.45
CA SER A 25 4.12 -9.10 18.31
C SER A 25 5.36 -9.62 19.03
N THR A 26 5.15 -10.53 19.99
CA THR A 26 6.24 -11.26 20.65
C THR A 26 7.00 -12.19 19.70
N ASN A 27 6.33 -12.73 18.67
CA ASN A 27 7.01 -13.54 17.64
C ASN A 27 8.03 -12.72 16.84
N SER A 28 7.69 -11.46 16.51
CA SER A 28 8.63 -10.58 15.81
C SER A 28 9.88 -10.29 16.64
N ALA A 29 9.72 -10.06 17.95
CA ALA A 29 10.81 -9.91 18.91
C ALA A 29 11.69 -11.17 18.97
N ASN A 30 11.08 -12.36 19.05
CA ASN A 30 11.80 -13.62 19.12
C ASN A 30 12.65 -13.89 17.87
N PHE A 31 12.12 -13.61 16.68
CA PHE A 31 12.87 -13.79 15.43
C PHE A 31 14.08 -12.85 15.35
N TYR A 32 13.93 -11.61 15.81
CA TYR A 32 15.03 -10.65 15.84
C TYR A 32 16.12 -11.07 16.83
N ASN A 33 15.75 -11.39 18.07
CA ASN A 33 16.69 -11.83 19.11
C ASN A 33 17.42 -13.13 18.75
N ALA A 34 16.77 -14.02 18.00
CA ALA A 34 17.39 -15.25 17.50
C ALA A 34 18.28 -15.02 16.26
N GLY A 35 18.39 -13.78 15.76
CA GLY A 35 19.16 -13.45 14.57
C GLY A 35 18.56 -13.95 13.25
N LEU A 36 17.28 -14.33 13.25
CA LEU A 36 16.60 -14.91 12.08
C LEU A 36 16.08 -13.84 11.10
N LYS A 37 15.68 -12.68 11.62
CA LYS A 37 15.12 -11.58 10.82
C LYS A 37 15.50 -10.22 11.40
N GLY A 38 16.34 -9.46 10.70
CA GLY A 38 16.66 -8.07 11.02
C GLY A 38 15.62 -7.06 10.50
N ARG A 39 15.84 -5.78 10.80
CA ARG A 39 15.04 -4.67 10.26
C ARG A 39 15.45 -4.34 8.83
N PHE A 40 14.61 -3.59 8.12
CA PHE A 40 14.97 -3.09 6.80
C PHE A 40 16.18 -2.16 6.89
N GLY A 41 17.21 -2.45 6.10
CA GLY A 41 18.45 -1.66 6.13
C GLY A 41 19.20 -1.73 7.46
N GLU A 42 19.11 -2.84 8.20
CA GLU A 42 19.69 -3.05 9.55
C GLU A 42 21.05 -2.38 9.76
N THR A 43 22.03 -2.63 8.88
CA THR A 43 23.41 -2.11 9.00
C THR A 43 23.56 -0.59 8.83
N LYS A 44 22.48 0.10 8.49
CA LYS A 44 22.42 1.57 8.34
C LYS A 44 21.71 2.24 9.52
N ILE A 45 21.12 1.47 10.42
CA ILE A 45 20.44 2.00 11.60
C ILE A 45 21.48 2.22 12.68
N ASP A 46 21.54 3.44 13.23
CA ASP A 46 22.50 3.83 14.27
C ASP A 46 21.92 3.58 15.65
N ASP A 47 21.93 2.32 16.10
CA ASP A 47 21.60 1.90 17.47
C ASP A 47 22.44 0.69 17.90
N ASP A 48 22.11 0.07 19.03
CA ASP A 48 22.85 -1.07 19.57
C ASP A 48 22.59 -2.39 18.81
N HIS A 49 21.63 -2.41 17.86
CA HIS A 49 21.13 -3.58 17.17
C HIS A 49 20.58 -4.70 18.08
N VAL A 50 20.33 -4.40 19.36
CA VAL A 50 19.82 -5.35 20.38
C VAL A 50 18.46 -4.90 20.92
N LEU A 51 18.17 -3.59 20.91
CA LEU A 51 16.86 -2.97 21.10
C LEU A 51 16.18 -3.21 22.46
N THR A 52 16.90 -3.76 23.45
CA THR A 52 16.33 -4.17 24.75
C THR A 52 15.74 -2.98 25.52
N ASN A 53 16.35 -1.79 25.39
CA ASN A 53 15.90 -0.56 26.04
C ASN A 53 15.30 0.47 25.06
N ALA A 54 15.14 0.09 23.79
CA ALA A 54 14.63 0.99 22.76
C ALA A 54 13.10 0.98 22.73
N THR A 55 12.51 2.11 22.35
CA THR A 55 11.08 2.24 22.06
C THR A 55 10.86 2.57 20.59
N TYR A 56 9.65 2.30 20.11
CA TYR A 56 9.18 2.68 18.79
C TYR A 56 7.74 3.20 18.89
N PRO A 57 7.41 4.33 18.24
CA PRO A 57 6.07 4.87 18.29
C PRO A 57 5.11 3.98 17.49
N VAL A 58 3.97 3.64 18.08
CA VAL A 58 2.91 2.84 17.45
C VAL A 58 1.58 3.57 17.61
N LEU A 59 0.83 3.68 16.51
CA LEU A 59 -0.53 4.21 16.57
C LEU A 59 -1.45 3.20 17.28
N LYS A 60 -2.15 3.68 18.31
CA LYS A 60 -3.14 2.92 19.08
C LYS A 60 -4.47 3.63 19.16
N LEU A 61 -5.54 2.86 19.41
CA LEU A 61 -6.86 3.41 19.68
C LEU A 61 -7.06 3.56 21.20
N VAL A 62 -6.88 4.79 21.69
CA VAL A 62 -7.03 5.12 23.12
C VAL A 62 -8.19 6.10 23.27
N ASP A 63 -9.18 5.75 24.09
CA ASP A 63 -10.39 6.55 24.34
C ASP A 63 -11.09 7.04 23.04
N GLY A 64 -11.15 6.15 22.04
CA GLY A 64 -11.77 6.44 20.74
C GLY A 64 -10.95 7.36 19.83
N LYS A 65 -9.69 7.64 20.17
CA LYS A 65 -8.77 8.48 19.39
C LYS A 65 -7.57 7.67 18.94
N ILE A 66 -7.12 7.95 17.72
CA ILE A 66 -5.87 7.40 17.18
C ILE A 66 -4.73 8.27 17.71
N VAL A 67 -3.85 7.69 18.51
CA VAL A 67 -2.72 8.40 19.15
C VAL A 67 -1.44 7.57 19.06
N ASN A 68 -0.28 8.24 19.06
CA ASN A 68 1.00 7.55 19.18
C ASN A 68 1.24 7.13 20.64
N VAL A 69 1.71 5.89 20.81
CA VAL A 69 2.16 5.34 22.08
C VAL A 69 3.53 4.73 21.86
N ASP A 70 4.49 5.06 22.72
CA ASP A 70 5.82 4.46 22.69
C ASP A 70 5.75 3.04 23.26
N GLU A 71 6.07 2.06 22.42
CA GLU A 71 6.08 0.64 22.75
C GLU A 71 7.50 0.10 22.68
N PRO A 72 7.85 -1.00 23.38
CA PRO A 72 9.15 -1.62 23.24
C PRO A 72 9.48 -1.94 21.78
N ALA A 73 10.64 -1.48 21.30
CA ALA A 73 10.98 -1.57 19.88
C ALA A 73 10.99 -3.02 19.36
N LEU A 74 11.42 -3.97 20.18
CA LEU A 74 11.44 -5.40 19.85
C LEU A 74 10.05 -5.95 19.50
N THR A 75 9.00 -5.54 20.23
CA THR A 75 7.65 -6.04 19.98
C THR A 75 6.97 -5.28 18.84
N ALA A 76 7.45 -4.08 18.50
CA ALA A 76 6.92 -3.23 17.45
C ALA A 76 7.58 -3.44 16.06
N LEU A 77 8.42 -4.47 15.87
CA LEU A 77 9.18 -4.66 14.62
C LEU A 77 8.31 -4.85 13.38
N ASN A 78 7.13 -5.47 13.53
CA ASN A 78 6.16 -5.56 12.44
C ASN A 78 5.66 -4.18 12.01
N MET A 79 5.36 -3.30 12.98
CA MET A 79 4.93 -1.93 12.71
C MET A 79 6.04 -1.14 12.02
N ARG A 80 7.28 -1.23 12.52
CA ARG A 80 8.43 -0.57 11.90
C ARG A 80 8.60 -0.95 10.43
N LEU A 81 8.57 -2.24 10.12
CA LEU A 81 8.71 -2.69 8.73
C LEU A 81 7.54 -2.24 7.84
N ARG A 82 6.34 -2.10 8.42
CA ARG A 82 5.19 -1.51 7.72
C ARG A 82 5.42 -0.02 7.42
N ASP A 83 5.99 0.74 8.34
CA ASP A 83 6.31 2.16 8.10
C ASP A 83 7.33 2.31 6.97
N ASP A 84 8.38 1.49 6.95
CA ASP A 84 9.37 1.46 5.87
C ASP A 84 8.69 1.21 4.51
N TYR A 85 7.74 0.27 4.47
CA TYR A 85 6.94 -0.02 3.27
C TYR A 85 6.05 1.16 2.86
N SER A 86 5.38 1.80 3.81
CA SER A 86 4.54 2.97 3.56
C SER A 86 5.34 4.15 3.01
N GLU A 87 6.55 4.39 3.53
CA GLU A 87 7.44 5.43 3.03
C GLU A 87 7.90 5.16 1.59
N ASP A 88 8.24 3.91 1.25
CA ASP A 88 8.62 3.54 -0.11
C ASP A 88 7.45 3.67 -1.09
N CYS A 89 6.25 3.23 -0.69
CA CYS A 89 5.04 3.41 -1.49
C CYS A 89 4.75 4.90 -1.76
N ALA A 90 4.95 5.78 -0.78
CA ALA A 90 4.73 7.21 -0.96
C ALA A 90 5.64 7.78 -2.05
N LYS A 91 6.90 7.34 -2.14
CA LYS A 91 7.84 7.73 -3.21
C LYS A 91 7.35 7.28 -4.59
N GLY A 92 6.73 6.10 -4.68
CA GLY A 92 6.09 5.61 -5.91
C GLY A 92 4.91 6.48 -6.34
N VAL A 93 4.01 6.80 -5.41
CA VAL A 93 2.85 7.67 -5.65
C VAL A 93 3.28 9.07 -6.09
N GLU A 94 4.34 9.63 -5.49
CA GLU A 94 4.89 10.92 -5.94
C GLU A 94 5.38 10.89 -7.39
N ARG A 95 5.96 9.77 -7.85
CA ARG A 95 6.37 9.62 -9.25
C ARG A 95 5.15 9.61 -10.19
N TRP A 96 4.06 8.96 -9.80
CA TRP A 96 2.80 8.99 -10.57
C TRP A 96 2.19 10.39 -10.60
N ASN A 97 2.18 11.10 -9.47
CA ASN A 97 1.66 12.47 -9.40
C ASN A 97 2.43 13.45 -10.29
N ARG A 98 3.75 13.27 -10.48
CA ARG A 98 4.52 14.06 -11.46
C ARG A 98 4.04 13.87 -12.90
N ILE A 99 3.59 12.66 -13.26
CA ILE A 99 3.03 12.38 -14.59
C ILE A 99 1.67 13.09 -14.72
N ILE A 100 0.78 12.93 -13.73
CA ILE A 100 -0.54 13.57 -13.74
C ILE A 100 -0.42 15.10 -13.85
N GLN A 101 0.50 15.70 -13.10
CA GLN A 101 0.78 17.13 -13.15
C GLN A 101 1.33 17.57 -14.51
N LYS A 102 2.22 16.78 -15.12
CA LYS A 102 2.80 17.08 -16.43
C LYS A 102 1.73 17.11 -17.53
N GLU A 103 0.71 16.27 -17.42
CA GLU A 103 -0.45 16.26 -18.32
C GLU A 103 -1.46 17.39 -18.02
N GLY A 104 -1.16 18.29 -17.07
CA GLY A 104 -2.00 19.46 -16.75
C GLY A 104 -3.27 19.14 -15.97
N VAL A 105 -3.39 17.94 -15.38
CA VAL A 105 -4.58 17.51 -14.64
C VAL A 105 -4.46 17.92 -13.17
N ASN A 106 -5.46 18.65 -12.66
CA ASN A 106 -5.54 19.04 -11.24
C ASN A 106 -6.10 17.88 -10.39
N PHE A 107 -5.33 16.81 -10.26
CA PHE A 107 -5.65 15.64 -9.44
C PHE A 107 -4.36 15.11 -8.81
N ARG A 108 -4.44 14.58 -7.58
CA ARG A 108 -3.33 13.87 -6.95
C ARG A 108 -3.82 12.57 -6.34
N LEU A 109 -3.04 11.53 -6.56
CA LEU A 109 -3.15 10.27 -5.83
C LEU A 109 -2.54 10.45 -4.44
N GLU A 110 -3.15 9.83 -3.44
CA GLU A 110 -2.70 9.86 -2.04
C GLU A 110 -2.78 8.46 -1.43
N LEU A 111 -1.83 8.12 -0.56
CA LEU A 111 -1.97 6.93 0.28
C LEU A 111 -3.03 7.19 1.36
N PRO A 112 -3.95 6.24 1.64
CA PRO A 112 -4.87 6.39 2.75
C PRO A 112 -4.13 6.26 4.09
N HIS A 113 -4.73 6.78 5.15
CA HIS A 113 -4.28 6.60 6.52
C HIS A 113 -4.06 5.11 6.84
N VAL A 114 -3.01 4.77 7.60
CA VAL A 114 -2.59 3.37 7.85
C VAL A 114 -3.60 2.51 8.64
N ALA A 115 -4.60 3.15 9.25
CA ALA A 115 -5.74 2.49 9.91
C ALA A 115 -6.91 2.19 8.97
N PHE A 116 -6.92 2.72 7.73
CA PHE A 116 -7.99 2.51 6.76
C PHE A 116 -8.04 1.06 6.28
N ASN A 117 -9.24 0.48 6.23
CA ASN A 117 -9.55 -0.84 5.65
C ASN A 117 -8.61 -1.97 6.13
N ARG A 118 -8.43 -2.09 7.45
CA ARG A 118 -7.58 -3.09 8.08
C ARG A 118 -8.38 -4.31 8.53
N LYS A 119 -7.80 -5.50 8.44
CA LYS A 119 -8.35 -6.77 8.96
C LYS A 119 -7.45 -7.42 10.01
N ILE A 120 -6.21 -6.97 10.13
CA ILE A 120 -5.23 -7.44 11.12
C ILE A 120 -4.82 -6.27 12.02
N GLY A 121 -4.52 -6.55 13.29
CA GLY A 121 -3.94 -5.57 14.21
C GLY A 121 -4.96 -4.68 14.92
N GLU A 122 -4.45 -3.58 15.47
CA GLU A 122 -5.15 -2.61 16.34
C GLU A 122 -6.45 -2.09 15.71
N PHE A 123 -6.42 -1.76 14.42
CA PHE A 123 -7.51 -1.07 13.74
C PHE A 123 -8.53 -2.00 13.05
N ARG A 124 -8.44 -3.32 13.25
CA ARG A 124 -9.30 -4.31 12.55
C ARG A 124 -10.80 -4.17 12.83
N ASN A 125 -11.16 -3.56 13.96
CA ASN A 125 -12.53 -3.44 14.47
C ASN A 125 -13.10 -2.01 14.39
N VAL A 126 -12.42 -1.10 13.67
CA VAL A 126 -12.90 0.28 13.50
C VAL A 126 -12.95 0.65 12.02
N ASN A 127 -13.94 1.45 11.65
CA ASN A 127 -14.01 2.03 10.31
C ASN A 127 -13.29 3.37 10.34
N VAL A 128 -12.19 3.47 9.60
CA VAL A 128 -11.42 4.71 9.45
C VAL A 128 -11.44 5.12 7.99
N THR A 129 -11.71 6.38 7.70
CA THR A 129 -11.65 6.96 6.34
C THR A 129 -10.19 7.08 5.86
N PRO A 130 -9.95 7.29 4.55
CA PRO A 130 -8.60 7.54 4.04
C PRO A 130 -7.88 8.72 4.70
N LYS A 131 -8.62 9.65 5.31
CA LYS A 131 -8.08 10.82 6.01
C LYS A 131 -7.93 10.64 7.53
N GLY A 132 -8.18 9.43 8.05
CA GLY A 132 -7.97 9.12 9.47
C GLY A 132 -9.19 9.40 10.37
N LEU A 133 -10.34 9.78 9.82
CA LEU A 133 -11.58 9.96 10.59
C LEU A 133 -12.21 8.62 10.93
N ILE A 134 -12.50 8.37 12.21
CA ILE A 134 -13.22 7.19 12.68
C ILE A 134 -14.72 7.40 12.48
N LEU A 135 -15.40 6.41 11.89
CA LEU A 135 -16.84 6.42 11.62
C LEU A 135 -17.52 5.22 12.29
N GLY A 136 -18.79 5.40 12.66
CA GLY A 136 -19.67 4.29 13.01
C GLY A 136 -20.11 3.50 11.77
N ASP A 137 -20.59 2.28 11.96
CA ASP A 137 -20.94 1.36 10.86
C ASP A 137 -21.96 1.95 9.87
N ALA A 138 -22.97 2.65 10.38
CA ALA A 138 -24.02 3.25 9.55
C ALA A 138 -23.50 4.36 8.63
N ASP A 139 -22.53 5.15 9.09
CA ASP A 139 -21.95 6.23 8.28
C ASP A 139 -20.87 5.69 7.34
N TRP A 140 -20.09 4.70 7.80
CA TRP A 140 -19.15 3.99 6.93
C TRP A 140 -19.85 3.32 5.74
N ALA A 141 -20.97 2.64 5.97
CA ALA A 141 -21.73 1.97 4.91
C ALA A 141 -22.17 2.91 3.78
N LYS A 142 -22.41 4.20 4.07
CA LYS A 142 -22.82 5.20 3.08
C LYS A 142 -21.68 5.68 2.18
N VAL A 143 -20.45 5.70 2.72
CA VAL A 143 -19.28 6.32 2.05
C VAL A 143 -18.23 5.31 1.61
N ARG A 144 -18.37 4.03 1.98
CA ARG A 144 -17.38 2.97 1.69
C ARG A 144 -17.02 2.91 0.21
N ASP A 145 -18.04 2.97 -0.65
CA ASP A 145 -17.87 2.82 -2.10
C ASP A 145 -17.30 4.10 -2.76
N ASP A 146 -17.20 5.21 -2.02
CA ASP A 146 -16.44 6.39 -2.46
C ASP A 146 -14.93 6.14 -2.33
N TYR A 147 -14.51 5.26 -1.42
CA TYR A 147 -13.11 5.01 -1.09
C TYR A 147 -12.56 3.68 -1.61
N LEU A 148 -13.42 2.68 -1.79
CA LEU A 148 -13.08 1.34 -2.27
C LEU A 148 -13.84 1.02 -3.57
N PRO A 149 -13.28 0.18 -4.46
CA PRO A 149 -13.97 -0.19 -5.70
C PRO A 149 -15.33 -0.83 -5.39
N SER A 150 -16.38 -0.27 -5.99
CA SER A 150 -17.73 -0.84 -5.94
C SER A 150 -17.88 -2.02 -6.91
N ALA A 151 -19.05 -2.66 -6.92
CA ALA A 151 -19.39 -3.66 -7.92
C ALA A 151 -19.37 -3.07 -9.34
N SER A 152 -19.93 -1.87 -9.53
CA SER A 152 -19.96 -1.20 -10.84
C SER A 152 -18.57 -0.77 -11.32
N ASP A 153 -17.69 -0.34 -10.41
CA ASP A 153 -16.28 -0.08 -10.73
C ASP A 153 -15.60 -1.36 -11.25
N GLY A 154 -15.90 -2.50 -10.61
CA GLY A 154 -15.41 -3.82 -11.03
C GLY A 154 -15.90 -4.25 -12.41
N GLU A 155 -17.21 -4.10 -12.67
CA GLU A 155 -17.81 -4.39 -13.98
C GLU A 155 -17.20 -3.54 -15.10
N TYR A 156 -17.04 -2.23 -14.85
CA TYR A 156 -16.41 -1.33 -15.80
C TYR A 156 -14.95 -1.74 -16.09
N LEU A 157 -14.15 -2.00 -15.06
CA LEU A 157 -12.76 -2.43 -15.25
C LEU A 157 -12.68 -3.74 -16.04
N ASN A 158 -13.54 -4.72 -15.74
CA ASN A 158 -13.58 -5.99 -16.46
C ASN A 158 -13.95 -5.81 -17.95
N SER A 159 -14.83 -4.85 -18.27
CA SER A 159 -15.20 -4.55 -19.66
C SER A 159 -14.01 -4.06 -20.51
N LEU A 160 -12.97 -3.50 -19.88
CA LEU A 160 -11.75 -3.04 -20.55
C LEU A 160 -10.76 -4.18 -20.81
N MET A 161 -10.88 -5.32 -20.13
CA MET A 161 -9.88 -6.40 -20.13
C MET A 161 -10.05 -7.32 -21.35
N THR A 162 -9.86 -6.77 -22.54
CA THR A 162 -9.81 -7.54 -23.80
C THR A 162 -8.37 -7.86 -24.18
N GLY A 163 -8.11 -9.07 -24.67
CA GLY A 163 -6.77 -9.50 -25.07
C GLY A 163 -6.31 -8.83 -26.38
N HIS A 164 -5.11 -8.26 -26.36
CA HIS A 164 -4.40 -7.72 -27.53
C HIS A 164 -3.08 -8.49 -27.67
N PHE A 165 -2.94 -9.24 -28.76
CA PHE A 165 -1.80 -10.16 -28.97
C PHE A 165 -0.94 -9.77 -30.17
N GLY A 166 -1.30 -8.71 -30.90
CA GLY A 166 -0.49 -8.18 -31.99
C GLY A 166 0.86 -7.65 -31.50
N VAL A 167 1.90 -7.86 -32.29
CA VAL A 167 3.22 -7.29 -32.00
C VAL A 167 3.16 -5.77 -32.03
N GLY A 168 3.64 -5.12 -30.96
CA GLY A 168 3.56 -3.66 -30.80
C GLY A 168 2.14 -3.11 -30.53
N GLU A 169 1.15 -3.98 -30.34
CA GLU A 169 -0.22 -3.60 -30.02
C GLU A 169 -0.38 -3.38 -28.50
N TYR A 170 -1.13 -2.35 -28.13
CA TYR A 170 -1.51 -2.07 -26.74
C TYR A 170 -3.02 -1.81 -26.65
N ALA A 171 -3.64 -2.29 -25.58
CA ALA A 171 -5.04 -2.01 -25.30
C ALA A 171 -5.29 -0.51 -25.07
N GLY A 172 -6.47 -0.02 -25.43
CA GLY A 172 -6.77 1.43 -25.37
C GLY A 172 -6.74 2.07 -23.98
N TRP A 173 -6.69 1.27 -22.92
CA TRP A 173 -6.64 1.75 -21.52
C TRP A 173 -5.20 1.91 -20.97
N ILE A 174 -4.17 1.53 -21.73
CA ILE A 174 -2.77 1.62 -21.30
C ILE A 174 -1.87 2.19 -22.41
N ALA A 175 -1.01 3.14 -22.04
CA ALA A 175 -0.02 3.68 -22.97
C ALA A 175 1.14 2.69 -23.19
N ALA A 176 1.78 2.77 -24.35
CA ALA A 176 3.00 2.02 -24.62
C ALA A 176 4.12 2.41 -23.61
N PRO A 177 4.96 1.44 -23.18
CA PRO A 177 6.10 1.73 -22.33
C PRO A 177 7.15 2.56 -23.07
N LYS A 178 7.91 3.36 -22.31
CA LYS A 178 8.97 4.23 -22.89
C LYS A 178 10.11 3.43 -23.54
N VAL A 179 10.41 2.25 -23.00
CA VAL A 179 11.52 1.40 -23.42
C VAL A 179 11.07 -0.05 -23.49
N GLY A 180 11.62 -0.80 -24.43
CA GLY A 180 11.47 -2.26 -24.50
C GLY A 180 12.36 -2.98 -23.48
N ILE A 181 12.40 -4.31 -23.58
CA ILE A 181 13.17 -5.17 -22.67
C ILE A 181 14.42 -5.67 -23.40
N ASP A 182 15.57 -5.76 -22.71
CA ASP A 182 16.83 -6.29 -23.26
C ASP A 182 17.26 -5.64 -24.59
N ASN A 183 17.15 -4.31 -24.66
CA ASN A 183 17.42 -3.50 -25.85
C ASN A 183 16.62 -3.92 -27.10
N LYS A 184 15.56 -4.71 -26.94
CA LYS A 184 14.62 -5.02 -28.01
C LYS A 184 13.65 -3.85 -28.21
N PRO A 185 13.21 -3.60 -29.45
CA PRO A 185 12.25 -2.54 -29.72
C PRO A 185 10.87 -2.89 -29.16
N GLY A 186 9.96 -1.90 -29.12
CA GLY A 186 8.60 -2.11 -28.58
C GLY A 186 7.75 -3.09 -29.39
N ASP A 187 8.06 -3.23 -30.67
CA ASP A 187 7.47 -4.16 -31.64
C ASP A 187 8.30 -5.45 -31.79
N PHE A 188 9.08 -5.81 -30.78
CA PHE A 188 9.67 -7.14 -30.72
C PHE A 188 8.61 -8.19 -30.36
N GLU A 189 8.70 -9.37 -30.96
CA GLU A 189 7.85 -10.51 -30.62
C GLU A 189 8.30 -11.11 -29.27
N TYR A 190 7.84 -10.51 -28.17
CA TYR A 190 8.21 -10.90 -26.81
C TYR A 190 7.71 -12.29 -26.42
N VAL A 191 6.62 -12.75 -27.03
CA VAL A 191 6.03 -14.08 -26.81
C VAL A 191 5.65 -14.68 -28.15
N ARG A 192 6.17 -15.87 -28.42
CA ARG A 192 5.74 -16.71 -29.54
C ARG A 192 4.67 -17.67 -29.05
N ILE A 193 3.44 -17.47 -29.51
CA ILE A 193 2.36 -18.42 -29.27
C ILE A 193 2.44 -19.46 -30.38
N ALA A 194 2.81 -20.69 -30.02
CA ALA A 194 2.80 -21.80 -30.98
C ALA A 194 1.36 -22.05 -31.46
N ALA A 195 1.23 -22.35 -32.76
CA ALA A 195 -0.04 -22.73 -33.39
C ALA A 195 -0.46 -24.16 -33.00
#